data_AF-A0AAU5WI53-F1
#
_entry.id   AF-A0AAU5WI53-F1
#
_cell.length_a   1.000
_cell.length_b   1.000
_cell.length_c   1.000
_cell.angle_alpha   90.00
_cell.angle_beta   90.00
_cell.angle_gamma   90.00
#
_symmetry.space_group_name_H-M   'P 1'
#
loop_
_entity.id
_entity.type
_entity.pdbx_description
1 polymer ?
#
loop_
_entity_poly.entity_id
_entity_poly.type
_entity_poly.pdbx_seq_one_letter_code
_entity_poly.pdbx_strand_id
1 'polypeptide(L)' 'MQPIPKRTVRVRLEGADADVNEATALLALLPGFARGRVRLGEISIPHVTRQGMFRYMDLYILDSAPDGAEQ' A
#
# COMPACT_ATOMS: atom_id res chain seq x y z
N MET A 1 -21.02 2.62 6.13
CA MET A 1 -20.23 3.55 5.29
C MET A 1 -18.79 3.06 5.27
N GLN A 2 -18.16 2.88 4.11
CA GLN A 2 -16.73 2.57 4.06
C GLN A 2 -15.91 3.84 4.40
N PRO A 3 -14.80 3.73 5.14
CA PRO A 3 -13.96 4.89 5.45
C PRO A 3 -13.44 5.53 4.15
N ILE A 4 -13.54 6.85 4.06
CA ILE A 4 -13.10 7.62 2.89
C ILE A 4 -11.56 7.68 2.91
N PRO A 5 -10.87 7.24 1.84
CA PRO A 5 -9.41 7.36 1.74
C PRO A 5 -8.99 8.83 1.86
N LYS A 6 -8.10 9.16 2.80
CA LYS A 6 -7.62 10.54 2.98
C LYS A 6 -6.33 10.83 2.22
N ARG A 7 -5.49 9.82 2.01
CA ARG A 7 -4.23 9.93 1.26
C ARG A 7 -3.96 8.65 0.50
N THR A 8 -3.36 8.80 -0.68
CA THR A 8 -2.86 7.71 -1.51
C THR A 8 -1.35 7.80 -1.57
N VAL A 9 -0.66 6.72 -1.24
CA VAL A 9 0.79 6.57 -1.39
C VAL A 9 1.05 5.57 -2.50
N ARG A 10 1.81 5.98 -3.51
CA ARG A 10 2.20 5.09 -4.62
C ARG A 10 3.57 4.51 -4.35
N VAL A 11 3.65 3.19 -4.21
CA VAL A 11 4.88 2.44 -3.91
C VAL A 11 5.39 1.83 -5.20
N ARG A 12 6.68 2.01 -5.50
CA ARG A 12 7.36 1.34 -6.60
C ARG A 12 7.98 0.04 -6.08
N LEU A 13 7.58 -1.08 -6.67
CA LEU A 13 8.18 -2.39 -6.44
C LEU A 13 9.21 -2.64 -7.55
N GLU A 14 10.49 -2.70 -7.18
CA GLU A 14 11.60 -2.97 -8.11
C GLU A 14 12.07 -4.41 -7.97
N GLY A 15 12.41 -5.05 -9.09
CA GLY A 15 12.97 -6.40 -9.13
C GLY A 15 12.32 -7.28 -10.18
N ALA A 16 13.11 -8.22 -10.72
CA ALA A 16 12.62 -9.22 -11.69
C ALA A 16 11.53 -10.12 -11.07
N ASP A 17 11.66 -10.40 -9.77
CA ASP A 17 10.71 -11.14 -8.93
C ASP A 17 9.94 -10.22 -7.97
N ALA A 18 9.57 -9.00 -8.40
CA ALA A 18 8.70 -8.13 -7.61
C ALA A 18 7.29 -8.76 -7.49
N ASP A 19 7.17 -9.81 -6.68
CA ASP A 19 5.95 -10.53 -6.41
C ASP A 19 5.07 -9.65 -5.52
N VAL A 20 3.99 -9.19 -6.13
CA VAL A 20 3.00 -8.34 -5.48
C VAL A 20 2.36 -9.08 -4.30
N ASN A 21 2.21 -10.40 -4.38
CA ASN A 21 1.64 -11.19 -3.29
C ASN A 21 2.58 -11.21 -2.09
N GLU A 22 3.88 -11.38 -2.31
CA GLU A 22 4.88 -11.34 -1.24
C GLU A 22 4.96 -9.94 -0.62
N ALA A 23 5.03 -8.89 -1.45
CA ALA A 23 5.02 -7.52 -0.97
C ALA A 23 3.75 -7.21 -0.15
N THR A 24 2.59 -7.68 -0.61
CA THR A 24 1.31 -7.53 0.11
C THR A 24 1.32 -8.30 1.43
N ALA A 25 1.87 -9.51 1.46
CA ALA A 25 1.98 -10.32 2.68
C ALA A 25 2.89 -9.63 3.73
N LEU A 26 4.01 -9.06 3.30
CA LEU A 26 4.90 -8.29 4.17
C LEU A 26 4.22 -7.02 4.70
N LEU A 27 3.49 -6.30 3.85
CA LEU A 27 2.75 -5.12 4.26
C LEU A 27 1.64 -5.44 5.27
N ALA A 28 1.00 -6.61 5.15
CA ALA A 28 -0.04 -7.05 6.10
C ALA A 28 0.49 -7.22 7.53
N LEU A 29 1.80 -7.43 7.72
CA LEU A 29 2.44 -7.50 9.03
C LEU A 29 2.58 -6.13 9.69
N LEU A 30 2.44 -5.04 8.94
CA LEU A 30 2.56 -3.70 9.50
C LEU A 30 1.35 -3.37 10.38
N PRO A 31 1.54 -2.76 11.57
CA PRO A 31 0.44 -2.43 12.47
C PRO A 31 -0.66 -1.59 11.82
N GLY A 32 -0.31 -0.71 10.88
CA GLY A 32 -1.27 0.09 10.13
C GLY A 32 -2.23 -0.75 9.26
N PHE A 33 -1.74 -1.83 8.64
CA PHE A 33 -2.57 -2.76 7.88
C PHE A 33 -3.42 -3.65 8.80
N ALA A 34 -2.81 -4.23 9.84
CA ALA A 34 -3.51 -5.09 10.79
C ALA A 34 -4.65 -4.36 11.53
N ARG A 35 -4.48 -3.05 11.80
CA ARG A 35 -5.49 -2.18 12.41
C ARG A 35 -6.48 -1.58 11.40
N GLY A 36 -6.43 -1.97 10.13
CA GLY A 36 -7.31 -1.46 9.07
C GLY A 36 -7.13 0.04 8.75
N ARG A 37 -6.00 0.64 9.13
CA ARG A 37 -5.64 2.04 8.84
C ARG A 37 -4.99 2.21 7.47
N VAL A 38 -4.58 1.12 6.84
CA VAL A 38 -4.05 1.12 5.48
C VAL A 38 -4.76 0.03 4.68
N ARG A 39 -5.18 0.36 3.46
CA ARG A 39 -5.76 -0.58 2.50
C ARG A 39 -4.93 -0.61 1.24
N LEU A 40 -4.79 -1.81 0.68
CA LEU A 40 -4.26 -1.99 -0.66
C LEU A 40 -5.27 -1.46 -1.69
N GLY A 41 -4.76 -0.71 -2.66
CA GLY A 41 -5.50 -0.17 -3.80
C GLY A 41 -5.17 -0.87 -5.10
N GLU A 42 -5.03 -0.08 -6.16
CA GLU A 42 -4.68 -0.59 -7.49
C GLU A 42 -3.22 -1.03 -7.56
N ILE A 43 -2.98 -2.12 -8.28
CA ILE A 43 -1.65 -2.57 -8.67
C ILE A 43 -1.53 -2.36 -10.18
N SER A 44 -0.50 -1.64 -10.61
CA SER A 44 -0.27 -1.38 -12.02
C SER A 44 0.21 -2.63 -12.76
N ILE A 45 0.00 -2.62 -14.07
CA ILE A 45 0.69 -3.54 -14.99
C ILE A 45 2.22 -3.39 -14.84
N PRO A 46 3.00 -4.43 -15.16
CA PRO A 46 4.44 -4.35 -15.13
C PRO A 46 4.98 -3.38 -16.19
N HIS A 47 5.88 -2.51 -15.75
CA HIS A 47 6.66 -1.63 -16.59
C HIS A 47 8.03 -2.27 -16.81
N VAL A 48 8.37 -2.52 -18.07
CA VAL A 48 9.68 -3.09 -18.46
C VAL A 48 10.58 -1.97 -18.98
N THR A 49 11.79 -1.90 -18.44
CA THR A 49 12.81 -0.93 -18.84
C THR A 49 14.14 -1.62 -19.09
N ARG A 50 15.11 -0.89 -19.66
CA ARG A 50 16.49 -1.39 -19.82
C ARG A 50 17.17 -1.78 -18.49
N GLN A 51 16.73 -1.22 -17.37
CA GLN A 51 17.28 -1.48 -16.04
C GLN A 51 16.55 -2.62 -15.30
N GLY A 52 15.48 -3.16 -15.87
CA GLY A 52 14.68 -4.23 -15.28
C GLY A 52 13.18 -3.93 -15.30
N MET A 53 12.42 -4.78 -14.61
CA MET A 53 10.97 -4.67 -14.46
C MET A 53 10.62 -4.02 -13.12
N PHE A 54 9.58 -3.18 -13.11
CA PHE A 54 8.98 -2.65 -11.90
C PHE A 54 7.46 -2.52 -12.03
N ARG A 55 6.77 -2.40 -10.91
CA ARG A 55 5.33 -2.13 -10.83
C ARG A 55 5.08 -1.03 -9.81
N TYR A 56 3.93 -0.39 -9.91
CA TYR A 56 3.42 0.48 -8.87
C TYR A 56 2.25 -0.18 -8.13
N MET A 57 2.14 0.13 -6.85
CA MET A 57 1.05 -0.30 -5.99
C MET A 57 0.57 0.89 -5.17
N ASP A 58 -0.74 1.11 -5.16
CA ASP A 58 -1.35 2.18 -4.39
C ASP A 58 -1.71 1.69 -2.98
N LEU A 59 -1.36 2.48 -1.98
CA LEU A 59 -1.76 2.28 -0.59
C LEU A 59 -2.67 3.43 -0.17
N TYR A 60 -3.90 3.08 0.21
CA TYR A 60 -4.86 4.01 0.76
C TYR A 60 -4.70 4.09 2.27
N ILE A 61 -4.29 5.26 2.76
CA ILE A 61 -4.25 5.53 4.19
C ILE A 61 -5.66 5.95 4.60
N LEU A 62 -6.28 5.07 5.38
CA LEU A 62 -7.54 5.31 6.05
C LEU A 62 -7.24 6.00 7.36
N ASP A 63 -7.71 7.22 7.49
CA ASP A 63 -7.63 7.92 8.75
C ASP A 63 -8.57 7.22 9.74
N SER A 64 -8.00 6.42 10.63
CA SER A 64 -8.68 6.19 11.91
C SER A 64 -8.51 7.49 12.67
N ALA A 65 -9.62 8.05 13.17
CA ALA A 65 -9.66 9.25 14.00
C ALA A 65 -8.38 9.45 14.83
N PRO A 66 -7.89 10.69 15.00
CA PRO A 66 -6.63 10.95 15.68
C PRO A 66 -6.59 10.17 17.01
N ASP A 67 -5.58 9.31 17.15
CA ASP A 67 -5.08 8.86 18.45
C ASP A 67 -4.67 10.15 19.18
N GLY A 68 -5.60 10.77 19.92
CA GLY A 68 -5.39 12.07 20.53
C GLY A 68 -6.58 13.04 20.54
N ALA A 69 -7.83 12.58 20.54
CA ALA A 69 -8.88 13.32 21.25
C ALA A 69 -8.83 12.95 22.74
N GLU A 70 -7.68 13.18 23.38
CA GLU A 70 -7.61 13.28 24.83
C GLU A 70 -8.05 14.71 25.17
N GLN A 71 -9.28 14.80 25.68
CA GLN A 71 -9.86 15.78 26.62
C GLN A 71 -9.28 17.21 26.66
#